data_AF-A0A3B0VA90-F1
#
_entry.id   AF-A0A3B0VA90-F1
#
_cell.length_a   1.000
_cell.length_b   1.000
_cell.length_c   1.000
_cell.angle_alpha   90.00
_cell.angle_beta   90.00
_cell.angle_gamma   90.00
#
_symmetry.space_group_name_H-M   'P 1'
#
loop_
_entity.id
_entity.type
_entity.pdbx_description
1 polymer ?
#
loop_
_entity_poly.entity_id
_entity_poly.type
_entity_poly.pdbx_seq_one_letter_code
_entity_poly.pdbx_strand_id
1 'polypeptide(L)'
;VTRVQTSIEMRTVAEPYIRLRAIRHLEKGRVVIFGGGTGNPYFTTDSAGALRAMEIGADVLIKATKVDAIYDEDPVVNPDAKRFDKVSYIDFLNMRLRVMDSTAVSLCMDNDLPIVVLNFWQKDSVKRLLLGESIGTTICNV
;
A
#
# COMPACT_ATOMS: atom_id res chain seq x y z
N VAL A 1 -15.17 22.02 20.72
CA VAL A 1 -15.79 21.13 19.72
C VAL A 1 -15.58 21.76 18.35
N THR A 2 -14.72 21.19 17.52
CA THR A 2 -14.36 21.78 16.22
C THR A 2 -15.10 21.02 15.12
N ARG A 3 -15.77 21.75 14.22
CA ARG A 3 -16.44 21.19 13.04
C ARG A 3 -15.73 21.72 11.81
N VAL A 4 -15.23 20.80 11.00
CA VAL A 4 -14.77 21.11 9.65
C VAL A 4 -15.98 20.98 8.72
N GLN A 5 -16.16 21.96 7.85
CA GLN A 5 -17.23 22.02 6.86
C GLN A 5 -16.59 22.20 5.49
N THR A 6 -17.11 21.50 4.48
CA THR A 6 -16.70 21.66 3.08
C THR A 6 -17.73 22.50 2.35
N SER A 7 -17.28 23.34 1.43
CA SER A 7 -18.16 24.12 0.55
C SER A 7 -18.66 23.32 -0.67
N ILE A 8 -18.13 22.11 -0.89
CA ILE A 8 -18.38 21.31 -2.09
C ILE A 8 -18.91 19.93 -1.70
N GLU A 9 -20.05 19.53 -2.27
CA GLU A 9 -20.56 18.16 -2.18
C GLU A 9 -19.63 17.23 -2.97
N MET A 10 -19.09 16.19 -2.33
CA MET A 10 -18.04 15.35 -2.92
C MET A 10 -18.42 14.73 -4.29
N ARG A 11 -19.73 14.52 -4.53
CA ARG A 11 -20.27 14.07 -5.83
C ARG A 11 -19.96 15.01 -7.00
N THR A 12 -19.75 16.30 -6.74
CA THR A 12 -19.38 17.28 -7.77
C THR A 12 -17.89 17.27 -8.12
N VAL A 13 -17.06 16.63 -7.28
CA VAL A 13 -15.61 16.50 -7.51
C VAL A 13 -15.28 15.22 -8.26
N ALA A 14 -15.84 14.10 -7.79
CA ALA A 14 -15.63 12.78 -8.39
C ALA A 14 -16.83 11.86 -8.11
N GLU A 15 -16.90 10.79 -8.89
CA GLU A 15 -17.84 9.70 -8.59
C GLU A 15 -17.54 9.11 -7.20
N PRO A 16 -18.54 8.93 -6.32
CA PRO A 16 -18.36 8.22 -5.07
C PRO A 16 -17.84 6.81 -5.31
N TYR A 17 -16.96 6.32 -4.42
CA TYR A 17 -16.49 4.95 -4.52
C TYR A 17 -17.66 3.96 -4.39
N ILE A 18 -17.82 3.11 -5.41
CA ILE A 18 -18.73 1.97 -5.41
C ILE A 18 -17.94 0.75 -5.88
N ARG A 19 -17.74 -0.22 -4.99
CA ARG A 19 -16.91 -1.42 -5.22
C ARG A 19 -17.15 -2.07 -6.59
N LEU A 20 -18.40 -2.39 -6.91
CA LEU A 20 -18.74 -3.06 -8.18
C LEU A 20 -18.48 -2.19 -9.41
N ARG A 21 -18.58 -0.87 -9.29
CA ARG A 21 -18.22 0.03 -10.39
C ARG A 21 -16.71 0.10 -10.57
N ALA A 22 -15.94 0.21 -9.48
CA ALA A 22 -14.48 0.17 -9.55
C ALA A 22 -13.98 -1.11 -10.24
N ILE A 23 -14.50 -2.27 -9.85
CA ILE A 23 -14.19 -3.56 -10.50
C ILE A 23 -14.55 -3.51 -11.99
N ARG A 24 -15.75 -3.05 -12.36
CA ARG A 24 -16.16 -2.93 -13.77
C ARG A 24 -15.30 -1.95 -14.59
N HIS A 25 -14.71 -0.93 -13.96
CA HIS A 25 -13.73 -0.06 -14.61
C HIS A 25 -12.41 -0.79 -14.87
N LEU A 26 -11.92 -1.56 -13.89
CA LEU A 26 -10.71 -2.37 -14.01
C LEU A 26 -10.86 -3.46 -15.09
N GLU A 27 -12.00 -4.17 -15.13
CA GLU A 27 -12.34 -5.17 -16.16
C GLU A 27 -12.30 -4.59 -17.59
N LYS A 28 -12.52 -3.27 -17.74
CA LYS A 28 -12.45 -2.55 -19.02
C LYS A 28 -11.04 -2.01 -19.33
N GLY A 29 -10.03 -2.37 -18.54
CA GLY A 29 -8.66 -1.90 -18.71
C GLY A 29 -8.45 -0.43 -18.32
N ARG A 30 -9.32 0.15 -17.48
CA ARG A 30 -9.17 1.54 -17.02
C ARG A 30 -8.37 1.60 -15.73
N VAL A 31 -7.54 2.64 -15.60
CA VAL A 31 -6.92 2.99 -14.33
C VAL A 31 -7.98 3.63 -13.42
N VAL A 32 -8.06 3.17 -12.18
CA VAL A 32 -8.98 3.71 -11.17
C VAL A 32 -8.16 4.40 -10.07
N ILE A 33 -8.49 5.66 -9.78
CA ILE A 33 -7.84 6.44 -8.73
C ILE A 33 -8.82 6.54 -7.55
N PHE A 34 -8.42 6.03 -6.38
CA PHE A 34 -9.23 6.12 -5.16
C PHE A 34 -8.91 7.38 -4.38
N GLY A 35 -9.81 8.35 -4.41
CA GLY A 35 -9.74 9.58 -3.59
C GLY A 35 -10.41 9.44 -2.23
N GLY A 36 -10.04 10.29 -1.27
CA GLY A 36 -10.69 10.39 0.03
C GLY A 36 -10.29 9.32 1.07
N GLY A 37 -9.31 8.47 0.76
CA GLY A 37 -8.82 7.43 1.67
C GLY A 37 -9.92 6.44 2.08
N THR A 38 -9.99 6.14 3.39
CA THR A 38 -11.10 5.35 3.96
C THR A 38 -12.38 6.18 4.15
N GLY A 39 -12.30 7.51 4.04
CA GLY A 39 -13.36 8.44 4.41
C GLY A 39 -13.50 8.69 5.92
N ASN A 40 -12.68 8.03 6.75
CA ASN A 40 -12.76 8.12 8.21
C ASN A 40 -11.49 8.75 8.81
N PRO A 41 -11.62 9.59 9.87
CA PRO A 41 -10.47 10.05 10.62
C PRO A 41 -9.74 8.87 11.29
N TYR A 42 -8.49 9.09 11.69
CA TYR A 42 -7.59 8.12 12.36
C TYR A 42 -7.04 6.98 11.48
N PHE A 43 -7.47 6.87 10.22
CA PHE A 43 -6.89 5.91 9.27
C PHE A 43 -5.85 6.57 8.37
N THR A 44 -4.81 5.81 8.05
CA THR A 44 -3.76 6.26 7.13
C THR A 44 -4.12 5.93 5.67
N THR A 45 -3.39 6.52 4.73
CA THR A 45 -3.49 6.15 3.31
C THR A 45 -3.04 4.72 3.03
N ASP A 46 -2.15 4.17 3.86
CA ASP A 46 -1.74 2.77 3.76
C ASP A 46 -2.92 1.85 4.11
N SER A 47 -3.66 2.16 5.19
CA SER A 47 -4.87 1.42 5.56
C SER A 47 -5.95 1.53 4.46
N ALA A 48 -6.08 2.70 3.83
CA ALA A 48 -6.98 2.87 2.70
C ALA A 48 -6.54 2.04 1.48
N GLY A 49 -5.24 2.00 1.18
CA GLY A 49 -4.68 1.19 0.10
C GLY A 49 -4.96 -0.30 0.30
N ALA A 50 -4.69 -0.81 1.50
CA ALA A 50 -4.99 -2.20 1.87
C ALA A 50 -6.49 -2.50 1.74
N LEU A 51 -7.36 -1.64 2.29
CA LEU A 51 -8.81 -1.82 2.19
C LEU A 51 -9.28 -1.87 0.73
N ARG A 52 -8.87 -0.90 -0.11
CA ARG A 52 -9.31 -0.85 -1.51
C ARG A 52 -8.76 -2.01 -2.32
N ALA A 53 -7.52 -2.41 -2.09
CA ALA A 53 -6.94 -3.59 -2.73
C ALA A 53 -7.75 -4.86 -2.43
N MET A 54 -8.21 -5.03 -1.19
CA MET A 54 -9.06 -6.15 -0.80
C MET A 54 -10.45 -6.10 -1.39
N GLU A 55 -11.08 -4.93 -1.40
CA GLU A 55 -12.40 -4.79 -2.00
C GLU A 55 -12.37 -5.09 -3.50
N ILE A 56 -11.34 -4.66 -4.24
CA ILE A 56 -11.24 -4.94 -5.68
C ILE A 56 -10.68 -6.32 -6.02
N GLY A 57 -10.21 -7.08 -5.02
CA GLY A 57 -9.57 -8.39 -5.22
C GLY A 57 -8.23 -8.29 -5.96
N ALA A 58 -7.40 -7.30 -5.58
CA ALA A 58 -6.07 -7.15 -6.16
C ALA A 58 -5.14 -8.30 -5.75
N ASP A 59 -4.25 -8.70 -6.67
CA ASP A 59 -3.28 -9.77 -6.41
C ASP A 59 -2.10 -9.32 -5.51
N VAL A 60 -1.81 -8.02 -5.49
CA VAL A 60 -0.67 -7.44 -4.75
C VAL A 60 -0.93 -5.98 -4.41
N LEU A 61 -0.50 -5.56 -3.21
CA LEU A 61 -0.45 -4.16 -2.82
C LEU A 61 0.98 -3.62 -2.98
N ILE A 62 1.20 -2.71 -3.94
CA ILE A 62 2.50 -2.09 -4.14
C ILE A 62 2.58 -0.76 -3.38
N LYS A 63 3.45 -0.69 -2.37
CA LYS A 63 3.79 0.53 -1.66
C LYS A 63 5.01 1.19 -2.31
N ALA A 64 4.73 2.17 -3.17
CA ALA A 64 5.73 3.04 -3.77
C ALA A 64 6.29 4.03 -2.73
N THR A 65 7.59 3.94 -2.44
CA THR A 65 8.27 4.83 -1.49
C THR A 65 9.51 5.50 -2.10
N LYS A 66 10.24 6.27 -1.29
CA LYS A 66 11.55 6.82 -1.63
C LYS A 66 12.71 5.89 -1.25
N VAL A 67 12.46 4.90 -0.39
CA VAL A 67 13.44 3.92 0.06
C VAL A 67 13.35 2.70 -0.84
N ASP A 68 14.48 2.09 -1.17
CA ASP A 68 14.56 0.97 -2.10
C ASP A 68 14.01 -0.33 -1.54
N ALA A 69 14.07 -0.52 -0.23
CA ALA A 69 13.63 -1.73 0.45
C ALA A 69 13.32 -1.50 1.94
N ILE A 70 12.88 -2.56 2.61
CA ILE A 70 12.79 -2.64 4.06
C ILE A 70 14.14 -3.11 4.61
N TYR A 71 14.60 -2.46 5.67
CA TYR A 71 15.84 -2.76 6.38
C TYR A 71 15.54 -3.09 7.84
N ASP A 72 16.42 -3.83 8.50
CA ASP A 72 16.31 -4.12 9.94
C ASP A 72 16.50 -2.87 10.81
N GLU A 73 17.36 -1.96 10.36
CA GLU A 73 17.63 -0.66 10.96
C GLU A 73 17.56 0.46 9.92
N ASP A 74 17.60 1.73 10.35
CA ASP A 74 17.62 2.86 9.43
C ASP A 74 18.98 2.91 8.70
N PRO A 75 19.04 2.67 7.37
CA PRO A 75 20.29 2.63 6.62
C PRO A 75 20.99 3.99 6.54
N VAL A 76 20.30 5.09 6.86
CA VAL A 76 20.90 6.43 6.94
C VAL A 76 21.71 6.59 8.24
N VAL A 77 21.29 5.90 9.32
CA VAL A 77 21.92 5.98 10.63
C VAL A 77 22.93 4.86 10.84
N ASN A 78 22.60 3.65 10.38
CA ASN A 78 23.46 2.47 10.47
C ASN A 78 23.86 1.99 9.06
N PRO A 79 25.12 2.16 8.65
CA PRO A 79 25.63 1.63 7.38
C PRO A 79 25.58 0.11 7.26
N ASP A 80 25.55 -0.61 8.40
CA ASP A 80 25.47 -2.08 8.44
C ASP A 80 24.03 -2.61 8.40
N ALA A 81 23.03 -1.73 8.19
CA ALA A 81 21.62 -2.11 8.10
C ALA A 81 21.42 -3.14 6.98
N LYS A 82 20.78 -4.26 7.32
CA LYS A 82 20.54 -5.38 6.42
C LYS A 82 19.22 -5.19 5.72
N ARG A 83 19.30 -5.19 4.39
CA ARG A 83 18.13 -5.20 3.51
C ARG A 83 17.43 -6.56 3.56
N PHE A 84 16.11 -6.54 3.59
CA PHE A 84 15.29 -7.72 3.38
C PHE A 84 14.83 -7.83 1.92
N ASP A 85 14.89 -9.04 1.36
CA ASP A 85 14.22 -9.34 0.09
C ASP A 85 12.77 -9.84 0.33
N LYS A 86 12.58 -10.62 1.39
CA LYS A 86 11.28 -11.10 1.86
C LYS A 86 11.18 -11.00 3.38
N VAL A 87 9.99 -10.68 3.89
CA VAL A 87 9.69 -10.61 5.33
C VAL A 87 8.32 -11.23 5.57
N SER A 88 8.15 -12.03 6.63
CA SER A 88 6.81 -12.49 7.00
C SER A 88 5.99 -11.35 7.61
N TYR A 89 4.65 -11.39 7.53
CA TYR A 89 3.83 -10.38 8.20
C TYR A 89 4.10 -10.30 9.70
N ILE A 90 4.30 -11.47 10.34
CA ILE A 90 4.58 -11.56 11.77
C ILE A 90 5.93 -10.96 12.11
N ASP A 91 6.98 -11.24 11.32
CA ASP A 91 8.31 -10.66 11.54
C ASP A 91 8.28 -9.15 11.36
N PHE A 92 7.56 -8.66 10.34
CA PHE A 92 7.38 -7.22 10.12
C PHE A 92 6.78 -6.54 11.35
N LEU A 93 5.72 -7.14 11.93
CA LEU A 93 5.05 -6.62 13.12
C LEU A 93 5.93 -6.71 14.37
N ASN A 94 6.62 -7.84 14.58
CA ASN A 94 7.48 -8.09 15.74
C ASN A 94 8.70 -7.15 15.75
N MET A 95 9.33 -6.95 14.59
CA MET A 95 10.47 -6.06 14.42
C MET A 95 10.07 -4.57 14.37
N ARG A 96 8.77 -4.27 14.35
CA ARG A 96 8.21 -2.91 14.30
C ARG A 96 8.80 -2.08 13.14
N LEU A 97 8.93 -2.71 11.98
CA LEU A 97 9.50 -2.07 10.78
C LEU A 97 8.61 -0.89 10.38
N ARG A 98 9.17 0.32 10.32
CA ARG A 98 8.40 1.59 10.20
C ARG A 98 8.01 1.96 8.78
N VAL A 99 7.86 0.99 7.89
CA VAL A 99 7.65 1.25 6.47
C VAL A 99 6.17 1.39 6.12
N MET A 100 5.27 0.76 6.87
CA MET A 100 3.82 0.81 6.67
C MET A 100 3.13 0.81 8.04
N ASP A 101 1.94 1.42 8.13
CA ASP A 101 1.08 1.32 9.31
C ASP A 101 0.73 -0.14 9.65
N SER A 102 0.84 -0.51 10.94
CA SER A 102 0.60 -1.89 11.38
C SER A 102 -0.83 -2.36 11.10
N THR A 103 -1.81 -1.46 11.12
CA THR A 103 -3.21 -1.79 10.82
C THR A 103 -3.37 -2.23 9.37
N ALA A 104 -2.67 -1.57 8.44
CA ALA A 104 -2.68 -1.95 7.03
C ALA A 104 -2.03 -3.33 6.81
N VAL A 105 -0.90 -3.57 7.48
CA VAL A 105 -0.19 -4.86 7.39
C VAL A 105 -1.03 -6.00 7.98
N SER A 106 -1.65 -5.80 9.13
CA SER A 106 -2.55 -6.79 9.73
C SER A 106 -3.75 -7.09 8.82
N LEU A 107 -4.35 -6.05 8.21
CA LEU A 107 -5.44 -6.25 7.26
C LEU A 107 -5.01 -7.08 6.05
N CYS A 108 -3.81 -6.83 5.52
CA CYS A 108 -3.25 -7.64 4.43
C CYS A 108 -2.93 -9.07 4.86
N MET A 109 -2.40 -9.27 6.08
CA MET A 109 -2.10 -10.58 6.65
C MET A 109 -3.36 -11.44 6.77
N ASP A 110 -4.44 -10.87 7.31
CA ASP A 110 -5.71 -11.58 7.53
C ASP A 110 -6.41 -12.01 6.22
N ASN A 111 -6.01 -11.42 5.10
CA ASN A 111 -6.59 -11.67 3.77
C ASN A 111 -5.54 -12.22 2.77
N ASP A 112 -4.38 -12.66 3.25
CA ASP A 112 -3.30 -13.22 2.42
C ASP A 112 -2.87 -12.31 1.24
N LEU A 113 -2.94 -10.98 1.39
CA LEU A 113 -2.57 -10.02 0.35
C LEU A 113 -1.09 -9.65 0.40
N PRO A 114 -0.25 -10.10 -0.55
CA PRO A 114 1.15 -9.75 -0.57
C PRO A 114 1.35 -8.24 -0.71
N ILE A 115 2.32 -7.71 0.01
CA ILE A 115 2.72 -6.31 -0.05
C ILE A 115 4.10 -6.23 -0.68
N VAL A 116 4.31 -5.34 -1.63
CA VAL A 116 5.64 -5.04 -2.16
C VAL A 116 6.02 -3.60 -1.86
N VAL A 117 7.10 -3.40 -1.12
CA VAL A 117 7.70 -2.09 -0.90
C VAL A 117 8.82 -1.90 -1.92
N LEU A 118 8.81 -0.79 -2.66
CA LEU A 118 9.88 -0.45 -3.61
C LEU A 118 10.15 1.05 -3.68
N ASN A 119 11.30 1.41 -4.26
CA ASN A 119 11.60 2.80 -4.63
C ASN A 119 11.00 3.14 -5.99
N PHE A 120 10.04 4.07 -6.00
CA PHE A 120 9.36 4.50 -7.22
C PHE A 120 10.26 5.32 -8.15
N TRP A 121 11.27 6.00 -7.60
CA TRP A 121 12.20 6.83 -8.36
C TRP A 121 13.26 6.01 -9.10
N GLN A 122 13.42 4.74 -8.75
CA GLN A 122 14.25 3.84 -9.53
C GLN A 122 13.59 3.59 -10.89
N LYS A 123 14.37 3.76 -11.95
CA LYS A 123 13.90 3.64 -13.33
C LYS A 123 13.17 2.31 -13.55
N ASP A 124 11.96 2.41 -14.11
CA ASP A 124 11.09 1.29 -14.48
C ASP A 124 10.76 0.32 -13.33
N SER A 125 10.88 0.73 -12.06
CA SER A 125 10.75 -0.17 -10.91
C SER A 125 9.44 -0.95 -10.87
N VAL A 126 8.30 -0.26 -11.07
CA VAL A 126 6.99 -0.90 -11.13
C VAL A 126 6.87 -1.85 -12.32
N LYS A 127 7.35 -1.44 -13.50
CA LYS A 127 7.29 -2.30 -14.70
C LYS A 127 8.11 -3.57 -14.52
N ARG A 128 9.34 -3.44 -14.02
CA ARG A 128 10.25 -4.55 -13.78
C ARG A 128 9.69 -5.51 -12.72
N LEU A 129 9.06 -4.99 -11.67
CA LEU A 129 8.35 -5.80 -10.68
C LEU A 129 7.24 -6.62 -11.34
N LEU A 130 6.41 -5.99 -12.17
CA LEU A 130 5.32 -6.66 -12.88
C LEU A 130 5.82 -7.71 -13.90
N LEU A 131 7.08 -7.61 -14.34
CA LEU A 131 7.74 -8.61 -15.19
C LEU A 131 8.38 -9.75 -14.38
N GLY A 132 8.26 -9.75 -13.05
CA GLY A 132 8.76 -10.80 -12.16
C GLY A 132 10.20 -10.59 -11.66
N GLU A 133 10.81 -9.41 -11.90
CA GLU A 133 12.10 -9.11 -11.30
C GLU A 133 11.98 -8.91 -9.79
N SER A 134 12.97 -9.40 -9.04
CA SER A 134 13.04 -9.18 -7.59
C SER A 134 13.44 -7.72 -7.31
N ILE A 135 12.45 -6.91 -6.95
CA ILE A 135 12.62 -5.48 -6.65
C ILE A 135 12.03 -5.15 -5.29
N GLY A 136 12.84 -4.45 -4.50
CA GLY A 136 12.48 -4.02 -3.16
C GLY A 136 12.33 -5.17 -2.18
N THR A 137 11.28 -5.15 -1.37
CA THR A 137 10.98 -6.18 -0.37
C THR A 137 9.54 -6.62 -0.48
N THR A 138 9.32 -7.94 -0.46
CA THR A 138 7.97 -8.53 -0.41
C THR A 138 7.62 -8.93 1.03
N ILE A 139 6.45 -8.51 1.50
CA ILE A 139 5.84 -8.99 2.74
C ILE A 139 4.75 -9.99 2.36
N CYS A 140 4.87 -11.24 2.81
CA CYS A 140 3.91 -12.29 2.53
C CYS A 140 3.93 -13.36 3.63
N ASN A 141 3.00 -14.32 3.60
CA ASN A 141 3.16 -15.53 4.38
C ASN A 141 4.32 -16.34 3.78
N VAL A 142 5.26 -16.74 4.63
CA VAL A 142 6.49 -17.48 4.25
C VAL A 142 6.31 -18.94 4.58
#